data_AF-A0A2I4CRH6-F1
#
_entry.id   AF-A0A2I4CRH6-F1
#
_cell.length_a   1.000
_cell.length_b   1.000
_cell.length_c   1.000
_cell.angle_alpha   90.00
_cell.angle_beta   90.00
_cell.angle_gamma   90.00
#
_symmetry.space_group_name_H-M   'P 1'
#
loop_
_entity.id
_entity.type
_entity.pdbx_description
1 polymer ?
#
loop_
_entity_poly.entity_id
_entity_poly.type
_entity_poly.pdbx_seq_one_letter_code
_entity_poly.pdbx_strand_id
1 'polypeptide(L)'
;MNPNYTEFKFPQIKAHPWTKVFRPRTPPEAIALCSRLLEYTPTARLTPLEACAHSFFDELRDPNVKLPNGREKPSLFNFTTQELSSNPSLASILIPAHARSQAAASTPTNASATTDGSSTERGPNITTASASASNSTS
;
A
#
# COMPACT_ATOMS: atom_id res chain seq x y z
N MET A 1 0.01 7.91 26.73
CA MET A 1 -0.12 7.66 28.18
C MET A 1 -1.18 8.61 28.73
N ASN A 2 -2.04 8.14 29.63
CA ASN A 2 -3.15 8.94 30.16
C ASN A 2 -2.69 9.73 31.39
N PRO A 3 -2.69 11.08 31.36
CA PRO A 3 -2.28 11.92 32.48
C PRO A 3 -3.14 11.71 33.74
N ASN A 4 -4.35 11.18 33.59
CA ASN A 4 -5.25 10.89 34.70
C ASN A 4 -4.94 9.56 35.42
N TYR A 5 -3.89 8.84 35.00
CA TYR A 5 -3.53 7.50 35.50
C TYR A 5 -2.08 7.51 36.05
N THR A 6 -1.86 8.29 37.11
CA THR A 6 -0.52 8.50 37.73
C THR A 6 -0.29 7.68 38.99
N GLU A 7 -1.34 7.25 39.70
CA GLU A 7 -1.22 6.71 41.07
C GLU A 7 -1.24 5.19 41.19
N PHE A 8 -1.18 4.45 40.10
CA PHE A 8 -0.99 3.01 40.19
C PHE A 8 0.49 2.70 40.48
N LYS A 9 0.78 2.19 41.68
CA LYS A 9 2.11 1.70 42.04
C LYS A 9 2.41 0.41 41.29
N PHE A 10 2.98 0.53 40.10
CA PHE A 10 3.52 -0.61 39.40
C PHE A 10 4.78 -1.14 40.10
N PRO A 11 5.00 -2.46 40.12
CA PRO A 11 6.32 -3.01 40.42
C PRO A 11 7.36 -2.38 39.50
N GLN A 12 8.52 -2.02 40.05
CA GLN A 12 9.61 -1.46 39.27
C GLN A 12 10.32 -2.58 38.50
N ILE A 13 9.86 -2.83 37.28
CA ILE A 13 10.47 -3.81 36.37
C ILE A 13 11.52 -3.08 35.53
N LYS A 14 12.75 -3.60 35.53
CA LYS A 14 13.81 -3.09 34.65
C LYS A 14 13.52 -3.47 33.20
N ALA A 15 13.80 -2.54 32.28
CA ALA A 15 13.67 -2.81 30.85
C ALA A 15 14.47 -4.06 30.47
N HIS A 16 13.81 -5.00 29.80
CA HIS A 16 14.48 -6.17 29.26
C HIS A 16 15.13 -5.80 27.92
N PRO A 17 16.42 -6.11 27.69
CA PRO A 17 17.07 -5.79 26.43
C PRO A 17 16.36 -6.46 25.25
N TRP A 18 16.05 -5.70 24.20
CA TRP A 18 15.37 -6.23 23.01
C TRP A 18 16.10 -7.41 22.38
N THR A 19 17.43 -7.42 22.39
CA THR A 19 18.26 -8.53 21.89
C THR A 19 18.05 -9.85 22.62
N LYS A 20 17.52 -9.82 23.85
CA LYS A 20 17.17 -11.02 24.63
C LYS A 20 15.69 -11.41 24.50
N VAL A 21 14.84 -10.51 24.01
CA VAL A 21 13.43 -10.79 23.70
C VAL A 21 13.32 -11.60 22.41
N PHE A 22 14.13 -11.26 21.42
CA PHE A 22 14.14 -11.93 20.11
C PHE A 22 15.05 -13.16 20.09
N ARG A 23 14.85 -14.02 19.08
CA ARG A 23 15.71 -15.20 18.87
C ARG A 23 17.10 -14.75 18.39
N PRO A 24 18.18 -15.53 18.67
CA PRO A 24 19.55 -15.14 18.30
C PRO A 24 19.79 -14.87 16.81
N ARG A 25 18.96 -15.40 15.91
CA ARG A 25 19.07 -15.19 14.44
C ARG A 25 18.20 -14.04 13.92
N THR A 26 17.57 -13.26 14.79
CA THR A 26 16.77 -12.11 14.37
C THR A 26 17.72 -10.99 13.88
N PRO A 27 17.47 -10.42 12.69
CA PRO A 27 18.33 -9.37 12.15
C PRO A 27 18.29 -8.12 13.05
N PRO A 28 19.44 -7.46 13.29
CA PRO A 28 19.53 -6.31 14.20
C PRO A 28 18.63 -5.14 13.76
N GLU A 29 18.46 -4.96 12.45
CA GLU A 29 17.60 -3.90 11.88
C GLU A 29 16.12 -4.09 12.26
N ALA A 30 15.63 -5.32 12.36
CA ALA A 30 14.27 -5.59 12.80
C ALA A 30 14.08 -5.23 14.28
N ILE A 31 15.08 -5.56 15.10
CA ILE A 31 15.08 -5.24 16.53
C ILE A 31 15.09 -3.72 16.71
N ALA A 32 15.91 -3.00 15.95
CA ALA A 32 15.97 -1.55 15.95
C ALA A 32 14.62 -0.92 15.56
N LEU A 33 13.99 -1.40 14.49
CA LEU A 33 12.67 -0.95 14.06
C LEU A 33 11.61 -1.15 15.17
N CYS A 34 11.53 -2.35 15.76
CA CYS A 34 10.60 -2.64 16.84
C CYS A 34 10.80 -1.71 18.04
N SER A 35 12.06 -1.45 18.42
CA SER A 35 12.37 -0.57 19.54
C SER A 35 11.85 0.86 19.34
N ARG A 36 11.91 1.39 18.11
CA ARG A 36 11.40 2.73 17.80
C ARG A 36 9.89 2.81 17.56
N LEU A 37 9.23 1.68 17.27
CA LEU A 37 7.77 1.63 17.14
C LEU A 37 7.08 1.46 18.51
N LEU A 38 7.69 0.66 19.39
CA LEU A 38 7.13 0.28 20.69
C LEU A 38 7.61 1.22 21.80
N GLU A 39 7.52 2.52 21.54
CA GLU A 39 7.82 3.58 22.50
C GLU A 39 6.60 3.94 23.34
N TYR A 40 6.83 4.14 24.64
CA TYR A 40 5.78 4.57 25.57
C TYR A 40 5.31 5.99 25.26
N THR A 41 6.26 6.87 24.95
CA THR A 41 6.02 8.25 24.55
C THR A 41 5.47 8.27 23.12
N PRO A 42 4.22 8.70 22.89
CA PRO A 42 3.61 8.62 21.56
C PRO A 42 4.36 9.41 20.48
N THR A 43 4.93 10.56 20.84
CA THR A 43 5.68 11.44 19.93
C THR A 43 7.08 10.93 19.60
N ALA A 44 7.61 9.98 20.36
CA ALA A 44 8.90 9.34 20.08
C ALA A 44 8.79 8.17 19.09
N ARG A 45 7.55 7.76 18.77
CA ARG A 45 7.31 6.66 17.83
C ARG A 45 7.61 7.12 16.42
N LEU A 46 8.19 6.22 15.61
CA LEU A 46 8.34 6.45 14.19
C LEU A 46 6.98 6.70 13.53
N THR A 47 6.94 7.72 12.67
CA THR A 47 5.81 7.88 11.76
C THR A 47 5.78 6.74 10.74
N PRO A 48 4.63 6.43 10.13
CA PRO A 48 4.53 5.38 9.13
C PRO A 48 5.52 5.58 7.97
N LEU A 49 5.71 6.83 7.53
CA LEU A 49 6.58 7.15 6.40
C LEU A 49 8.07 6.96 6.75
N GLU A 50 8.47 7.33 7.98
CA GLU A 50 9.83 7.06 8.49
C GLU A 50 10.08 5.58 8.71
N ALA A 51 9.07 4.84 9.19
CA ALA A 51 9.16 3.39 9.32
C ALA A 51 9.35 2.73 7.95
N CYS A 52 8.62 3.17 6.92
CA CYS A 52 8.81 2.73 5.54
C CYS A 52 10.19 3.05 4.98
N ALA A 53 10.85 4.10 5.48
CA ALA A 53 12.21 4.50 5.10
C ALA A 53 13.31 3.76 5.89
N HIS A 54 12.95 2.93 6.87
CA HIS A 54 13.90 2.19 7.71
C HIS A 54 14.76 1.21 6.90
N SER A 55 15.98 0.96 7.37
CA SER A 55 16.98 0.03 6.80
C SER A 55 16.50 -1.42 6.71
N PHE A 56 15.61 -1.80 7.62
CA PHE A 56 14.94 -3.11 7.59
C PHE A 56 14.25 -3.39 6.24
N PHE A 57 13.79 -2.36 5.55
CA PHE A 57 13.14 -2.48 4.24
C PHE A 57 14.09 -2.22 3.05
N ASP A 58 15.40 -2.06 3.27
CA ASP A 58 16.38 -1.87 2.19
C ASP A 58 16.41 -3.05 1.22
N GLU A 59 16.21 -4.28 1.72
CA GLU A 59 16.13 -5.48 0.88
C GLU A 59 14.98 -5.37 -0.15
N LEU A 60 13.84 -4.80 0.24
CA LEU A 60 12.72 -4.59 -0.69
C LEU A 60 13.05 -3.55 -1.77
N ARG A 61 13.98 -2.63 -1.47
CA ARG A 61 14.50 -1.61 -2.40
C ARG A 61 15.59 -2.15 -3.32
N ASP A 62 16.03 -3.40 -3.18
CA ASP A 62 16.92 -4.02 -4.15
C ASP A 62 16.12 -4.38 -5.43
N PRO A 63 16.59 -4.04 -6.64
CA PRO A 63 15.97 -4.50 -7.88
C PRO A 63 16.01 -6.02 -8.08
N ASN A 64 16.95 -6.73 -7.44
CA ASN A 64 17.17 -8.17 -7.62
C ASN A 64 16.32 -9.04 -6.69
N VAL A 65 15.70 -8.44 -5.67
CA VAL A 65 14.86 -9.16 -4.72
C VAL A 65 13.56 -9.61 -5.37
N LYS A 66 13.31 -10.91 -5.26
CA LYS A 66 12.09 -11.58 -5.70
C LYS A 66 11.44 -12.28 -4.52
N LEU A 67 10.14 -12.55 -4.64
CA LEU A 67 9.46 -13.33 -3.62
C LEU A 67 10.07 -14.75 -3.57
N PRO A 68 9.99 -15.45 -2.42
CA PRO A 68 10.48 -16.83 -2.29
C PRO A 68 9.83 -17.83 -3.29
N ASN A 69 8.68 -17.48 -3.86
CA ASN A 69 7.99 -18.24 -4.89
C ASN A 69 8.45 -17.91 -6.33
N GLY A 70 9.46 -17.05 -6.48
CA GLY A 70 10.00 -16.60 -7.77
C GLY A 70 9.19 -15.48 -8.46
N ARG A 71 8.07 -15.03 -7.90
CA ARG A 71 7.28 -13.92 -8.46
C ARG A 71 7.95 -12.58 -8.20
N GLU A 72 7.66 -11.62 -9.07
CA GLU A 72 8.07 -10.23 -8.88
C GLU A 72 7.34 -9.59 -7.69
N LYS A 73 7.99 -8.61 -7.08
CA LYS A 73 7.41 -7.82 -5.99
C LYS A 73 6.21 -7.02 -6.51
N PRO A 74 5.15 -6.84 -5.70
CA PRO A 74 4.04 -5.96 -6.07
C PRO A 74 4.52 -4.51 -6.18
N SER A 75 3.64 -3.60 -6.61
CA SER A 75 3.95 -2.17 -6.61
C SER A 75 4.15 -1.68 -5.18
N LEU A 76 5.42 -1.44 -4.80
CA LEU A 76 5.82 -1.01 -3.46
C LEU A 76 6.20 0.48 -3.41
N PHE A 77 6.37 1.12 -4.56
CA PHE A 77 6.98 2.45 -4.68
C PHE A 77 6.09 3.47 -5.40
N ASN A 78 4.82 3.15 -5.63
CA ASN A 78 3.83 4.00 -6.27
C ASN A 78 3.23 5.04 -5.31
N PHE A 79 4.09 5.74 -4.56
CA PHE A 79 3.66 6.76 -3.61
C PHE A 79 3.02 7.95 -4.33
N THR A 80 1.88 8.37 -3.83
CA THR A 80 1.20 9.59 -4.26
C THR A 80 1.76 10.82 -3.55
N THR A 81 1.50 12.01 -4.11
CA THR A 81 1.86 13.28 -3.46
C THR A 81 1.24 13.41 -2.06
N GLN A 82 0.03 12.86 -1.87
CA GLN A 82 -0.65 12.89 -0.58
C GLN A 82 0.08 12.05 0.47
N GLU A 83 0.56 10.86 0.11
CA GLU A 83 1.32 9.99 1.02
C GLU A 83 2.68 10.58 1.40
N LEU A 84 3.33 11.28 0.46
CA LEU A 84 4.63 11.92 0.69
C LEU A 84 4.53 13.29 1.37
N SER A 85 3.33 13.88 1.45
CA SER A 85 3.11 15.22 2.01
C SER A 85 3.59 15.36 3.46
N SER A 86 3.59 14.27 4.23
CA SER A 86 4.03 14.27 5.64
C SER A 86 5.52 14.52 5.78
N ASN A 87 6.35 14.00 4.87
CA ASN A 87 7.80 14.25 4.87
C ASN A 87 8.38 14.02 3.45
N PRO A 88 8.38 15.06 2.60
CA PRO A 88 8.83 14.94 1.22
C PRO A 88 10.31 14.56 1.06
N SER A 89 11.14 14.86 2.07
CA SER A 89 12.57 14.53 2.06
C SER A 89 12.82 13.02 2.00
N LEU A 90 11.93 12.23 2.61
CA LEU A 90 12.01 10.77 2.62
C LEU A 90 11.70 10.15 1.25
N ALA A 91 11.10 10.88 0.32
CA ALA A 91 10.80 10.38 -1.03
C ALA A 91 12.07 9.87 -1.74
N SER A 92 13.22 10.49 -1.48
CA SER A 92 14.51 10.08 -2.03
C SER A 92 14.98 8.70 -1.57
N ILE A 93 14.60 8.31 -0.34
CA ILE A 93 14.91 7.01 0.26
C ILE A 93 13.84 5.98 -0.12
N LEU A 94 12.56 6.41 -0.13
CA LEU A 94 11.41 5.56 -0.38
C LEU A 94 11.27 5.15 -1.85
N ILE A 95 11.72 5.97 -2.80
CA ILE A 95 11.60 5.71 -4.23
C ILE A 95 13.00 5.49 -4.85
N PRO A 96 13.43 4.22 -5.00
CA PRO A 96 14.70 3.89 -5.64
C PRO A 96 14.77 4.37 -7.09
N ALA A 97 16.00 4.55 -7.60
CA ALA A 97 16.22 5.00 -8.99
C ALA A 97 15.54 4.08 -10.05
N HIS A 98 15.58 2.76 -9.85
CA HIS A 98 14.94 1.81 -10.76
C HIS A 98 13.40 1.86 -10.72
N ALA A 99 12.83 2.22 -9.56
CA ALA A 99 11.38 2.35 -9.39
C ALA A 99 10.83 3.60 -10.11
N ARG A 100 11.61 4.69 -10.16
CA ARG A 100 11.27 5.88 -10.96
C ARG A 100 11.11 5.56 -12.44
N SER A 101 11.92 4.64 -12.96
CA SER A 101 11.82 4.18 -14.36
C SER A 101 10.59 3.29 -14.60
N GLN A 102 10.19 2.44 -13.64
CA GLN A 102 8.99 1.60 -13.79
C GLN A 102 7.67 2.37 -13.66
N ALA A 103 7.63 3.43 -12.83
CA ALA A 103 6.45 4.28 -12.70
C ALA A 103 6.08 4.97 -14.02
N ALA A 104 7.07 5.31 -14.86
CA ALA A 104 6.86 5.86 -16.19
C ALA A 104 6.41 4.81 -17.22
N ALA A 105 6.70 3.53 -17.01
CA ALA A 105 6.30 2.44 -17.91
C ALA A 105 4.89 1.89 -17.62
N SER A 106 4.31 2.23 -16.47
CA SER A 106 3.03 1.71 -16.00
C SER A 106 1.85 2.66 -16.22
N THR A 107 2.03 3.78 -16.92
CA THR A 107 0.87 4.55 -17.41
C THR A 107 0.10 3.67 -18.38
N PRO A 108 -1.17 3.32 -18.11
CA PRO A 108 -2.00 2.71 -19.11
C PRO A 108 -2.21 3.79 -20.18
N THR A 109 -1.56 3.63 -21.33
CA THR A 109 -1.94 4.32 -22.54
C THR A 109 -3.38 3.93 -22.81
N ASN A 110 -4.33 4.79 -22.43
CA ASN A 110 -5.70 4.73 -22.90
C ASN A 110 -5.66 5.12 -24.39
N ALA A 111 -5.18 4.19 -25.22
CA ALA A 111 -5.24 4.31 -26.66
C ALA A 111 -6.69 4.02 -27.06
N SER A 112 -7.42 5.11 -27.35
CA SER A 112 -8.67 5.10 -28.07
C SER A 112 -8.59 4.16 -29.27
N ALA A 113 -9.35 3.06 -29.24
CA ALA A 113 -9.75 2.35 -30.44
C ALA A 113 -11.09 2.94 -30.88
N THR A 114 -11.02 4.04 -31.63
CA THR A 114 -12.10 4.46 -32.52
C THR A 114 -12.27 3.39 -33.60
N THR A 115 -13.46 2.80 -33.72
CA THR A 115 -13.81 1.95 -34.86
C THR A 115 -15.09 2.49 -35.48
N ASP A 116 -14.92 3.34 -36.48
CA ASP A 116 -15.93 3.74 -37.46
C ASP A 116 -15.69 2.90 -38.73
N GLY A 117 -16.74 2.31 -39.32
CA GLY A 117 -16.59 1.49 -40.54
C GLY A 117 -17.79 0.63 -40.94
N SER A 118 -18.78 1.29 -41.54
CA SER A 118 -19.98 0.87 -42.29
C SER A 118 -20.00 -0.47 -43.09
N SER A 119 -21.24 -0.98 -43.26
CA SER A 119 -21.84 -1.75 -44.41
C SER A 119 -22.29 -3.19 -44.04
N THR A 120 -23.47 -3.74 -44.33
CA THR A 120 -24.61 -3.41 -45.23
C THR A 120 -25.78 -4.39 -44.98
N GLU A 121 -27.02 -3.88 -45.10
CA GLU A 121 -28.29 -4.50 -45.57
C GLU A 121 -28.84 -5.84 -45.04
N ARG A 122 -30.14 -5.87 -44.66
CA ARG A 122 -31.25 -6.39 -45.50
C ARG A 122 -32.63 -6.39 -44.79
N GLY A 123 -33.58 -5.60 -45.32
CA GLY A 123 -34.99 -6.00 -45.49
C GLY A 123 -36.03 -5.69 -44.39
N PRO A 124 -37.18 -5.04 -44.71
CA PRO A 124 -38.19 -4.60 -43.75
C PRO A 124 -39.35 -5.61 -43.59
N ASN A 125 -40.02 -5.61 -42.44
CA ASN A 125 -41.43 -6.03 -42.40
C ASN A 125 -42.22 -5.20 -41.38
N ILE A 126 -43.28 -4.57 -41.90
CA ILE A 126 -44.29 -3.83 -41.17
C ILE A 126 -45.35 -4.83 -40.72
N THR A 127 -45.68 -4.88 -39.43
CA THR A 127 -47.04 -5.22 -39.01
C THR A 127 -47.35 -4.63 -37.64
N THR A 128 -48.29 -3.71 -37.66
CA THR A 128 -49.11 -3.21 -36.57
C THR A 128 -49.92 -4.33 -35.91
N ALA A 129 -49.95 -4.39 -34.58
CA ALA A 129 -51.14 -4.86 -33.84
C ALA A 129 -51.13 -4.34 -32.40
N SER A 130 -52.14 -3.53 -32.11
CA SER A 130 -52.58 -3.10 -30.79
C SER A 130 -53.32 -4.25 -30.10
N ALA A 131 -53.11 -4.45 -28.79
CA ALA A 131 -54.11 -5.06 -27.91
C ALA A 131 -53.78 -4.77 -26.43
N SER A 132 -54.60 -3.91 -25.84
CA SER A 132 -54.80 -3.75 -24.40
C SER A 132 -55.33 -5.06 -23.77
N ALA A 133 -54.96 -5.34 -22.51
CA ALA A 133 -55.92 -5.63 -21.43
C ALA A 133 -55.22 -6.07 -20.13
N SER A 134 -55.55 -5.31 -19.09
CA SER A 134 -55.63 -5.56 -17.65
C SER A 134 -55.91 -7.00 -17.19
N ASN A 135 -55.26 -7.41 -16.08
CA ASN A 135 -55.84 -7.89 -14.79
C ASN A 135 -54.76 -8.67 -14.01
N SER A 136 -54.37 -8.25 -12.81
CA SER A 136 -55.00 -8.50 -11.49
C SER A 136 -54.51 -9.79 -10.80
N THR A 137 -53.86 -9.55 -9.66
CA THR A 137 -53.91 -10.31 -8.38
C THR A 137 -53.40 -11.75 -8.35
N SER A 138 -52.30 -11.96 -7.61
CA SER A 138 -52.32 -12.63 -6.30
C SER A 138 -51.05 -12.30 -5.51
#